data_AF-A0A9D8SQF4-F1
#
_entry.id   AF-A0A9D8SQF4-F1
#
_cell.length_a   1.000
_cell.length_b   1.000
_cell.length_c   1.000
_cell.angle_alpha   90.00
_cell.angle_beta   90.00
_cell.angle_gamma   90.00
#
_symmetry.space_group_name_H-M   'P 1'
#
loop_
_entity.id
_entity.type
_entity.pdbx_description
1 polymer ?
#
loop_
_entity_poly.entity_id
_entity_poly.type
_entity_poly.pdbx_seq_one_letter_code
_entity_poly.pdbx_strand_id
1 'polypeptide(L)'
;MVWVLASGLNGCTSTKSGSSDDTALESYNRAVFSFNNKLDTYVFRPVAKGYKKVTNEYVRNRVSDFFNNINEPVSAANHLLQGEFSKTGNNLGRFVINTTLGGVGLYDVASKVGLERAPTGFDETLAAWCVPDGPFVVLPVFGPSTPRAAVGFV
;
A
#
# COMPACT_ATOMS: atom_id res chain seq x y z
N MET A 1 -20.84 5.23 42.40
CA MET A 1 -20.71 3.86 41.88
C MET A 1 -21.01 3.88 40.38
N VAL A 2 -20.02 4.26 39.57
CA VAL A 2 -20.09 4.17 38.10
C VAL A 2 -18.78 3.54 37.67
N TRP A 3 -18.87 2.31 37.18
CA TRP A 3 -17.73 1.53 36.73
C TRP A 3 -17.25 2.07 35.39
N VAL A 4 -16.00 2.56 35.37
CA VAL A 4 -15.24 2.79 34.14
C VAL A 4 -14.80 1.41 33.65
N LEU A 5 -15.47 0.88 32.64
CA LEU A 5 -14.99 -0.28 31.88
C LEU A 5 -13.81 0.18 31.02
N ALA A 6 -12.61 0.10 31.59
CA ALA A 6 -11.37 0.14 30.85
C ALA A 6 -11.21 -1.20 30.11
N SER A 7 -11.80 -1.31 28.92
CA SER A 7 -11.54 -2.42 27.99
C SER A 7 -10.08 -2.36 27.56
N GLY A 8 -9.34 -3.42 27.88
CA GLY A 8 -7.90 -3.51 27.68
C GLY A 8 -7.49 -3.30 26.23
N LEU A 9 -6.76 -2.21 25.99
CA LEU A 9 -5.84 -2.12 24.87
C LEU A 9 -4.68 -3.08 25.17
N ASN A 10 -4.80 -4.32 24.71
CA ASN A 10 -3.62 -5.16 24.45
C ASN A 10 -2.90 -4.50 23.26
N GLY A 11 -2.12 -3.46 23.55
CA GLY A 11 -1.24 -2.85 22.57
C GLY A 11 -0.22 -3.89 22.15
N CYS A 12 -0.29 -4.34 20.90
CA CYS A 12 0.81 -5.06 20.31
C CYS A 12 1.99 -4.11 20.18
N THR A 13 2.95 -4.27 21.08
CA THR A 13 4.28 -3.70 20.91
C THR A 13 4.93 -4.41 19.72
N SER A 14 4.66 -3.91 18.52
CA SER A 14 5.44 -4.28 17.34
C SER A 14 6.82 -3.67 17.57
N THR A 15 7.71 -4.47 18.14
CA THR A 15 9.13 -4.12 18.18
C THR A 15 9.53 -3.93 16.74
N LYS A 16 9.84 -2.69 16.37
CA LYS A 16 10.51 -2.38 15.11
C LYS A 16 11.73 -3.27 15.09
N SER A 17 11.71 -4.34 14.28
CA SER A 17 12.81 -5.29 14.18
C SER A 17 13.92 -4.58 13.42
N GLY A 18 14.62 -3.72 14.16
CA GLY A 18 15.89 -3.16 13.76
C GLY A 18 16.93 -4.26 13.91
N SER A 19 17.45 -4.70 12.77
CA SER A 19 18.89 -4.92 12.60
C SER A 19 19.57 -5.93 13.53
N SER A 20 19.06 -7.16 13.58
CA SER A 20 19.81 -8.31 14.13
C SER A 20 20.13 -9.38 13.08
N ASP A 21 19.36 -9.46 11.99
CA ASP A 21 19.50 -10.45 10.91
C ASP A 21 20.07 -9.87 9.60
N ASP A 22 20.46 -8.58 9.59
CA ASP A 22 20.94 -7.87 8.39
C ASP A 22 22.14 -8.55 7.72
N THR A 23 22.93 -9.34 8.47
CA THR A 23 24.11 -10.06 7.97
C THR A 23 23.78 -11.39 7.30
N ALA A 24 22.69 -12.09 7.69
CA ALA A 24 22.40 -13.44 7.19
C ALA A 24 22.05 -13.43 5.69
N LEU A 25 21.31 -12.41 5.25
CA LEU A 25 20.88 -12.25 3.86
C LEU A 25 21.59 -11.11 3.12
N GLU A 26 22.61 -10.49 3.70
CA GLU A 26 23.27 -9.32 3.11
C GLU A 26 23.77 -9.59 1.68
N SER A 27 24.45 -10.73 1.49
CA SER A 27 25.00 -11.12 0.19
C SER A 27 23.89 -11.32 -0.85
N TYR A 28 22.80 -11.96 -0.45
CA TYR A 28 21.62 -12.15 -1.31
C TYR A 28 20.97 -10.80 -1.64
N ASN A 29 20.69 -9.99 -0.63
CA ASN A 29 20.04 -8.69 -0.76
C ASN A 29 20.85 -7.76 -1.68
N ARG A 30 22.17 -7.72 -1.54
CA ARG A 30 23.06 -6.95 -2.42
C ARG A 30 23.05 -7.47 -3.85
N ALA A 31 23.08 -8.79 -4.05
CA ALA A 31 23.04 -9.39 -5.38
C ALA A 31 21.73 -9.06 -6.10
N VAL A 32 20.59 -9.26 -5.43
CA VAL A 32 19.26 -8.95 -5.98
C VAL A 32 19.08 -7.45 -6.18
N PHE A 33 19.57 -6.62 -5.25
CA PHE A 33 19.58 -5.17 -5.43
C PHE A 33 20.36 -4.75 -6.67
N SER A 34 21.53 -5.35 -6.92
CA SER A 34 22.31 -5.10 -8.14
C SER A 34 21.53 -5.50 -9.40
N PHE A 35 20.86 -6.66 -9.37
CA PHE A 35 19.98 -7.10 -10.45
C PHE A 35 18.83 -6.10 -10.70
N ASN A 36 18.10 -5.71 -9.65
CA ASN A 36 17.01 -4.75 -9.72
C ASN A 36 17.48 -3.39 -10.25
N ASN A 37 18.65 -2.93 -9.81
CA ASN A 37 19.21 -1.66 -10.26
C ASN A 37 19.60 -1.70 -11.75
N LYS A 38 20.14 -2.82 -12.24
CA LYS A 38 20.38 -3.02 -13.68
C LYS A 38 19.06 -3.04 -14.44
N LEU A 39 18.08 -3.81 -13.97
CA LEU A 39 16.77 -3.90 -14.59
C LEU A 39 16.07 -2.53 -14.66
N ASP A 40 16.12 -1.75 -13.59
CA ASP A 40 15.62 -0.38 -13.55
C ASP A 40 16.34 0.53 -14.55
N THR A 41 17.67 0.47 -14.58
CA THR A 41 18.48 1.30 -15.48
C THR A 41 18.22 1.01 -16.96
N TYR A 42 18.12 -0.27 -17.33
CA TYR A 42 18.03 -0.70 -18.73
C TYR A 42 16.60 -0.89 -19.24
N VAL A 43 15.61 -1.10 -18.36
CA VAL A 43 14.23 -1.41 -18.75
C VAL A 43 13.25 -0.41 -18.17
N PHE A 44 13.11 -0.31 -16.85
CA PHE A 44 12.03 0.50 -16.26
C PHE A 44 12.22 2.01 -16.47
N ARG A 45 13.40 2.56 -16.23
CA ARG A 45 13.70 3.98 -16.48
C ARG A 45 13.48 4.41 -17.92
N PRO A 46 14.01 3.73 -18.95
CA PRO A 46 13.77 4.15 -20.33
C PRO A 46 12.29 4.04 -20.71
N VAL A 47 11.57 3.01 -20.27
CA VAL A 47 10.12 2.90 -20.47
C VAL A 47 9.36 4.04 -19.80
N ALA A 48 9.67 4.35 -18.54
CA ALA A 48 9.05 5.45 -17.80
C ALA A 48 9.33 6.82 -18.45
N LYS A 49 10.56 7.05 -18.92
CA LYS A 49 10.93 8.26 -19.69
C LYS A 49 10.15 8.33 -21.01
N GLY A 50 10.02 7.22 -21.73
CA GLY A 50 9.22 7.12 -22.95
C GLY A 50 7.75 7.46 -22.68
N TYR A 51 7.15 6.86 -21.65
CA TYR A 51 5.79 7.15 -21.20
C TYR A 51 5.61 8.63 -20.86
N LYS A 52 6.52 9.22 -20.07
CA LYS A 52 6.48 10.66 -19.74
C LYS A 52 6.69 11.56 -20.95
N LYS A 53 7.40 11.11 -21.98
CA LYS A 53 7.62 11.86 -23.21
C LYS A 53 6.37 11.88 -24.11
N VAL A 54 5.61 10.79 -24.17
CA VAL A 54 4.42 10.67 -25.03
C VAL A 54 3.13 11.12 -24.34
N THR A 55 3.10 11.12 -23.00
CA THR A 55 1.93 11.55 -22.21
C THR A 55 2.17 12.88 -21.53
N ASN A 56 1.14 13.74 -21.51
CA ASN A 56 1.16 14.95 -20.69
C ASN A 56 0.78 14.63 -19.23
N GLU A 57 0.99 15.58 -18.34
CA GLU A 57 0.66 15.43 -16.91
C GLU A 57 -0.82 15.13 -16.68
N TYR A 58 -1.71 15.77 -17.45
CA TYR A 58 -3.14 15.56 -17.36
C TYR A 58 -3.52 14.08 -17.55
N VAL A 59 -3.06 13.43 -18.63
CA VAL A 59 -3.33 12.01 -18.90
C VAL A 59 -2.75 11.13 -17.79
N ARG A 60 -1.51 11.40 -17.35
CA ARG A 60 -0.87 10.62 -16.29
C ARG A 60 -1.64 10.67 -14.98
N ASN A 61 -2.18 11.83 -14.63
CA ASN A 61 -3.00 11.98 -13.43
C ASN A 61 -4.29 11.16 -13.53
N ARG A 62 -4.95 11.13 -14.69
CA ARG A 62 -6.16 10.31 -14.89
C ARG A 62 -5.91 8.82 -14.83
N VAL A 63 -4.80 8.36 -15.38
CA VAL A 63 -4.39 6.96 -15.22
C VAL A 63 -4.10 6.65 -13.75
N SER A 64 -3.43 7.56 -13.04
CA SER A 64 -3.19 7.39 -11.60
C SER A 64 -4.48 7.33 -10.81
N ASP A 65 -5.44 8.22 -11.07
CA ASP A 65 -6.73 8.27 -10.39
C ASP A 65 -7.55 7.01 -10.66
N PHE A 66 -7.51 6.48 -11.89
CA PHE A 66 -8.16 5.23 -12.23
C PHE A 66 -7.64 4.05 -11.40
N PHE A 67 -6.32 3.87 -11.31
CA PHE A 67 -5.73 2.81 -10.47
C PHE A 67 -5.96 3.07 -8.99
N ASN A 68 -5.96 4.33 -8.56
CA ASN A 68 -6.31 4.71 -7.20
C ASN A 68 -7.74 4.26 -6.85
N ASN A 69 -8.69 4.46 -7.77
CA ASN A 69 -10.09 4.04 -7.64
C ASN A 69 -10.22 2.51 -7.57
N ILE A 70 -9.51 1.76 -8.42
CA ILE A 70 -9.50 0.28 -8.38
C ILE A 70 -8.97 -0.26 -7.04
N ASN A 71 -8.08 0.47 -6.39
CA ASN A 71 -7.55 0.10 -5.07
C ASN A 71 -8.48 0.47 -3.90
N GLU A 72 -9.52 1.27 -4.11
CA GLU A 72 -10.45 1.66 -3.04
C GLU A 72 -11.22 0.45 -2.44
N PRO A 73 -11.77 -0.50 -3.22
CA PRO A 73 -12.39 -1.72 -2.68
C PRO A 73 -11.42 -2.60 -1.90
N VAL A 74 -10.16 -2.71 -2.35
CA VAL A 74 -9.12 -3.47 -1.65
C VAL A 74 -8.79 -2.82 -0.31
N SER A 75 -8.68 -1.49 -0.29
CA SER A 75 -8.49 -0.72 0.94
C SER A 75 -9.69 -0.86 1.86
N ALA A 76 -10.92 -0.84 1.33
CA ALA A 76 -12.13 -1.04 2.12
C ALA A 76 -12.18 -2.44 2.76
N ALA A 77 -11.82 -3.50 2.02
CA ALA A 77 -11.75 -4.86 2.55
C ALA A 77 -10.71 -4.96 3.68
N ASN A 78 -9.55 -4.33 3.53
CA ASN A 78 -8.51 -4.32 4.56
C ASN A 78 -8.92 -3.49 5.80
N HIS A 79 -9.52 -2.31 5.62
CA HIS A 79 -10.10 -1.54 6.72
C HIS A 79 -11.17 -2.35 7.47
N LEU A 80 -11.97 -3.14 6.75
CA LEU A 80 -12.97 -4.02 7.37
C LEU A 80 -12.29 -5.10 8.22
N LEU A 81 -11.22 -5.72 7.73
CA LEU A 81 -10.42 -6.70 8.46
C LEU A 81 -9.71 -6.10 9.69
N GLN A 82 -9.35 -4.82 9.61
CA GLN A 82 -8.76 -4.04 10.71
C GLN A 82 -9.82 -3.54 11.72
N GLY A 83 -11.12 -3.70 11.42
CA GLY A 83 -12.22 -3.20 12.27
C GLY A 83 -12.51 -1.70 12.11
N GLU A 84 -11.93 -1.05 11.10
CA GLU A 84 -12.05 0.38 10.83
C GLU A 84 -13.27 0.68 9.93
N PHE A 85 -14.48 0.52 10.48
CA PHE A 85 -15.74 0.66 9.74
C PHE A 85 -15.93 2.05 9.09
N SER A 86 -15.50 3.11 9.77
CA SER A 86 -15.60 4.48 9.23
C SER A 86 -14.77 4.64 7.96
N LYS A 87 -13.53 4.15 7.96
CA LYS A 87 -12.66 4.18 6.78
C LYS A 87 -13.16 3.23 5.69
N THR A 88 -13.65 2.05 6.06
CA THR A 88 -14.29 1.11 5.14
C THR A 88 -15.40 1.79 4.32
N GLY A 89 -16.36 2.44 5.01
CA GLY A 89 -17.45 3.16 4.36
C GLY A 89 -16.97 4.32 3.50
N ASN A 90 -15.94 5.04 3.95
CA ASN A 90 -15.32 6.14 3.20
C ASN A 90 -14.73 5.64 1.87
N ASN A 91 -13.86 4.62 1.89
CA ASN A 91 -13.26 4.05 0.67
C ASN A 91 -14.32 3.47 -0.29
N LEU A 92 -15.35 2.80 0.22
CA LEU A 92 -16.48 2.34 -0.63
C LEU A 92 -17.25 3.52 -1.24
N GLY A 93 -17.53 4.56 -0.47
CA GLY A 93 -18.15 5.79 -0.96
C GLY A 93 -17.32 6.44 -2.05
N ARG A 94 -16.00 6.52 -1.86
CA ARG A 94 -15.05 7.02 -2.87
C ARG A 94 -15.12 6.19 -4.14
N PHE A 95 -15.08 4.86 -4.04
CA PHE A 95 -15.20 3.97 -5.19
C PHE A 95 -16.50 4.19 -5.97
N VAL A 96 -17.64 4.25 -5.29
CA VAL A 96 -18.95 4.44 -5.93
C VAL A 96 -19.01 5.80 -6.61
N ILE A 97 -18.62 6.87 -5.93
CA ILE A 97 -18.68 8.24 -6.47
C ILE A 97 -17.71 8.40 -7.65
N ASN A 98 -16.46 7.97 -7.51
CA ASN A 98 -15.46 8.11 -8.56
C ASN A 98 -15.77 7.20 -9.77
N THR A 99 -16.34 6.01 -9.55
CA THR A 99 -16.75 5.13 -10.65
C THR A 99 -17.97 5.69 -11.41
N THR A 100 -18.96 6.25 -10.71
CA THR A 100 -20.20 6.75 -11.31
C THR A 100 -20.06 8.16 -11.86
N LEU A 101 -19.68 9.12 -11.02
CA LEU A 101 -19.58 10.55 -11.36
C LEU A 101 -18.19 10.93 -11.88
N GLY A 102 -17.16 10.16 -11.50
CA GLY A 102 -15.78 10.38 -11.93
C GLY A 102 -15.38 9.61 -13.19
N GLY A 103 -16.35 9.07 -13.96
CA GLY A 103 -16.08 8.37 -15.22
C GLY A 103 -15.15 7.17 -15.05
N VAL A 104 -15.59 6.17 -14.28
CA VAL A 104 -14.83 4.95 -13.96
C VAL A 104 -13.58 5.21 -13.10
N GLY A 105 -13.56 6.31 -12.34
CA GLY A 105 -12.45 6.67 -11.46
C GLY A 105 -11.35 7.46 -12.13
N LEU A 106 -11.52 7.91 -13.37
CA LEU A 106 -10.58 8.82 -14.01
C LEU A 106 -10.52 10.18 -13.29
N TYR A 107 -11.59 10.59 -12.60
CA TYR A 107 -11.66 11.84 -11.87
C TYR A 107 -11.97 11.59 -10.39
N ASP A 108 -11.17 12.15 -9.50
CA ASP A 108 -11.43 12.12 -8.05
C ASP A 108 -12.48 13.16 -7.64
N VAL A 109 -13.75 12.81 -7.85
CA VAL A 109 -14.91 13.61 -7.44
C VAL A 109 -15.17 13.45 -5.93
N ALA A 110 -14.84 12.29 -5.37
CA ALA A 110 -15.06 11.98 -3.97
C ALA A 110 -14.28 12.92 -3.04
N SER A 111 -13.04 13.26 -3.38
CA SER A 111 -12.26 14.26 -2.62
C SER A 111 -12.93 15.64 -2.60
N LYS A 112 -13.69 16.01 -3.64
CA LYS A 112 -14.38 17.31 -3.70
C LYS A 112 -15.62 17.37 -2.80
N VAL A 113 -16.18 16.23 -2.43
CA VAL A 113 -17.32 16.13 -1.51
C VAL A 113 -16.90 15.83 -0.07
N GLY A 114 -15.59 15.90 0.23
CA GLY A 114 -15.04 15.78 1.58
C GLY A 114 -14.70 14.36 2.02
N LEU A 115 -14.72 13.37 1.11
CA LEU A 115 -14.28 12.01 1.42
C LEU A 115 -12.75 11.93 1.31
N GLU A 116 -12.05 11.85 2.42
CA GLU A 116 -10.58 11.73 2.44
C GLU A 116 -10.13 10.33 2.02
N ARG A 117 -8.98 10.22 1.36
CA ARG A 117 -8.44 8.93 0.94
C ARG A 117 -7.73 8.24 2.11
N ALA A 118 -8.05 6.98 2.35
CA ALA A 118 -7.38 6.14 3.35
C ALA A 118 -6.86 4.86 2.69
N PRO A 119 -5.71 4.89 1.97
CA PRO A 119 -5.17 3.68 1.36
C PRO A 119 -4.64 2.73 2.44
N THR A 120 -4.89 1.44 2.27
CA THR A 120 -4.33 0.38 3.12
C THR A 120 -4.26 -0.92 2.32
N GLY A 121 -3.29 -1.77 2.63
CA GLY A 121 -3.12 -3.08 2.04
C GLY A 121 -3.20 -4.19 3.08
N PHE A 122 -2.89 -5.40 2.63
CA PHE A 122 -2.91 -6.57 3.48
C PHE A 122 -1.70 -6.61 4.44
N ASP A 123 -0.59 -5.97 4.09
CA ASP A 123 0.55 -5.86 5.02
C ASP A 123 0.16 -5.11 6.31
N GLU A 124 -0.60 -4.03 6.18
CA GLU A 124 -0.99 -3.21 7.31
C GLU A 124 -2.08 -3.92 8.13
N THR A 125 -2.94 -4.69 7.46
CA THR A 125 -3.89 -5.59 8.13
C THR A 125 -3.17 -6.63 8.98
N LEU A 126 -2.15 -7.30 8.44
CA LEU A 126 -1.35 -8.26 9.21
C LEU A 126 -0.59 -7.57 10.35
N ALA A 127 -0.12 -6.33 10.14
CA ALA A 127 0.49 -5.53 11.18
C ALA A 127 -0.52 -5.20 12.31
N ALA A 128 -1.76 -4.86 11.97
CA ALA A 128 -2.85 -4.65 12.94
C ALA A 128 -3.17 -5.92 13.74
N TRP A 129 -2.96 -7.09 13.14
CA TRP A 129 -3.09 -8.40 13.80
C TRP A 129 -1.78 -8.89 14.45
N CYS A 130 -0.81 -8.01 14.61
CA CYS A 130 0.44 -8.27 15.34
C CYS A 130 1.37 -9.31 14.71
N VAL A 131 1.22 -9.56 13.41
CA VAL A 131 2.19 -10.38 12.67
C VAL A 131 3.49 -9.57 12.53
N PRO A 132 4.65 -10.08 12.97
CA PRO A 132 5.91 -9.36 12.82
C PRO A 132 6.36 -9.30 11.36
N ASP A 133 7.16 -8.30 11.01
CA ASP A 133 7.71 -8.14 9.66
C ASP A 133 8.54 -9.33 9.20
N GLY A 134 9.36 -9.89 10.10
CA GLY A 134 10.41 -10.86 9.77
C GLY A 134 11.69 -10.19 9.27
N PRO A 135 12.69 -10.98 8.83
CA PRO A 135 13.97 -10.47 8.35
C PRO A 135 13.82 -9.62 7.08
N PHE A 136 14.71 -8.65 6.92
CA PHE A 136 14.75 -7.81 5.72
C PHE A 136 15.21 -8.61 4.49
N VAL A 137 14.45 -8.54 3.40
CA VAL A 137 14.75 -9.24 2.15
C VAL A 137 14.51 -8.34 0.95
N VAL A 138 15.41 -8.38 -0.03
CA VAL A 138 15.22 -7.72 -1.31
C VAL A 138 14.66 -8.73 -2.30
N LEU A 139 13.44 -8.47 -2.78
CA LEU A 139 12.78 -9.29 -3.78
C LEU A 139 13.22 -8.88 -5.19
N PRO A 140 13.42 -9.85 -6.11
CA PRO A 140 13.68 -9.54 -7.51
C PRO A 140 12.48 -8.79 -8.08
N VAL A 141 12.74 -7.73 -8.86
CA VAL A 141 11.75 -6.82 -9.45
C VAL A 141 11.01 -5.91 -8.45
N PHE A 142 10.55 -6.45 -7.31
CA PHE A 142 9.69 -5.73 -6.36
C PHE A 142 10.46 -4.85 -5.36
N GLY A 143 11.75 -5.13 -5.13
CA GLY A 143 12.61 -4.29 -4.30
C GLY A 143 12.65 -4.68 -2.82
N PRO A 144 12.99 -3.73 -1.92
CA PRO A 144 13.06 -3.98 -0.48
C PRO A 144 11.71 -4.40 0.12
N SER A 145 11.68 -5.47 0.90
CA SER A 145 10.46 -6.00 1.51
C SER A 145 10.76 -6.79 2.79
N THR A 146 9.71 -7.23 3.46
CA THR A 146 9.74 -8.15 4.61
C THR A 146 8.86 -9.36 4.27
N PRO A 147 9.03 -10.54 4.90
CA PRO A 147 8.12 -11.67 4.70
C PRO A 147 6.64 -11.30 4.84
N ARG A 148 6.28 -10.43 5.80
CA ARG A 148 4.91 -9.91 5.94
C ARG A 148 4.49 -9.11 4.72
N ALA A 149 5.31 -8.14 4.29
CA ALA A 149 5.02 -7.34 3.10
C ALA A 149 4.98 -8.19 1.82
N ALA A 150 5.82 -9.23 1.71
CA ALA A 150 5.86 -10.17 0.60
C ALA A 150 4.52 -10.91 0.41
N VAL A 151 3.89 -11.33 1.51
CA VAL A 151 2.54 -11.92 1.51
C VAL A 151 1.47 -10.86 1.28
N GLY A 152 1.72 -9.62 1.74
CA GLY A 152 0.83 -8.46 1.56
C GLY A 152 0.75 -7.91 0.13
N PHE A 153 1.61 -8.35 -0.79
CA PHE A 153 1.56 -7.94 -2.21
C PHE A 153 0.40 -8.56 -3.00
N VAL A 154 -0.29 -9.56 -2.45
CA VAL A 154 -1.39 -10.29 -3.10
C VAL A 154 -2.75 -9.74 -2.70
#